data_AF-A0A271KKS9-F1
#
_entry.id   AF-A0A271KKS9-F1
#
_cell.length_a   1.000
_cell.length_b   1.000
_cell.length_c   1.000
_cell.angle_alpha   90.00
_cell.angle_beta   90.00
_cell.angle_gamma   90.00
#
_symmetry.space_group_name_H-M   'P 1'
#
loop_
_entity.id
_entity.type
_entity.pdbx_description
1 polymer ?
#
loop_
_entity_poly.entity_id
_entity_poly.type
_entity_poly.pdbx_seq_one_letter_code
_entity_poly.pdbx_strand_id
1 'polypeptide(L)'
;MVTMRDGVRLATDIYGPARGGRALDRPAPVIIERTPYGKAMASRAELEVGMTEPMDRATVAEHFVRHGYIVVYQDCRGRYGSEGEFVKYRSEGPDGYDTLAWIAAQPWCNGRIGTMGLSYAAHTQMAAACLAPPALATMILDSGGFSNAFTCGIRQGGAFELKQATWAYREARESAVAAGDELGQKALEAENLHRWFGKMPWSEGRSPLRWAPQYEAYLLAQWRHETFDDFWKQVGIHAAGFYDAIPNIPIALMSSWFDVYVPTTFENLAGLASNGKRPLALIMGPGLHGDRNLTFAGDVDFGPNAPLGGNVAASWLEFRRRWFDRWLKSGPEGDLDEEPIRLFVMGGGKGTKNETGRIDHGGRWIKAKNWPLPDVTEQTYYLHPNGRLSEAFPAPDVAPLSYNFDPADPVPTIGGALTSGHPIFTGGGFDQREDERFFGCRNFGLPLSARLDVLSFETEPLANDLTVVGRVAVDLWATTDATDTDFTAKLIDVYPPSADYPTGFALNLSDGIFRCRFRHSFERAELVKTGEIMRLRIELFATANLFCAGHRLRLDISSSNFPKFDVNPNTGAPAGLGRSRQVARNTVFLDGTRPSRLIVERL
;
A
#
# COMPACT_ATOMS: atom_id res chain seq x y z
N MET A 1 -20.67 4.45 25.05
CA MET A 1 -20.97 3.18 24.36
C MET A 1 -22.07 3.42 23.35
N VAL A 2 -21.88 2.96 22.12
CA VAL A 2 -22.88 3.04 21.03
C VAL A 2 -23.32 1.63 20.67
N THR A 3 -24.61 1.34 20.68
CA THR A 3 -25.15 0.00 20.42
C THR A 3 -25.36 -0.21 18.91
N MET A 4 -24.75 -1.26 18.36
CA MET A 4 -24.91 -1.67 16.97
C MET A 4 -26.22 -2.45 16.77
N ARG A 5 -26.60 -2.73 15.53
CA ARG A 5 -27.84 -3.46 15.19
C ARG A 5 -27.96 -4.85 15.81
N ASP A 6 -26.85 -5.47 16.16
CA ASP A 6 -26.77 -6.80 16.77
C ASP A 6 -26.63 -6.75 18.31
N GLY A 7 -26.73 -5.56 18.90
CA GLY A 7 -26.65 -5.36 20.36
C GLY A 7 -25.23 -5.20 20.91
N VAL A 8 -24.19 -5.46 20.10
CA VAL A 8 -22.80 -5.21 20.52
C VAL A 8 -22.56 -3.72 20.68
N ARG A 9 -21.84 -3.33 21.74
CA ARG A 9 -21.60 -1.93 22.06
C ARG A 9 -20.15 -1.53 21.76
N LEU A 10 -19.99 -0.47 20.98
CA LEU A 10 -18.69 0.09 20.64
C LEU A 10 -18.33 1.26 21.57
N ALA A 11 -17.10 1.30 22.06
CA ALA A 11 -16.59 2.40 22.86
C ALA A 11 -16.30 3.62 21.99
N THR A 12 -16.75 4.79 22.44
CA THR A 12 -16.76 6.00 21.63
C THR A 12 -16.53 7.21 22.53
N ASP A 13 -15.54 8.01 22.16
CA ASP A 13 -15.20 9.29 22.80
C ASP A 13 -15.73 10.42 21.93
N ILE A 14 -16.33 11.43 22.56
CA ILE A 14 -16.98 12.57 21.89
C ILE A 14 -16.40 13.85 22.47
N TYR A 15 -15.76 14.63 21.61
CA TYR A 15 -15.17 15.92 21.95
C TYR A 15 -16.03 17.01 21.33
N GLY A 16 -16.53 17.92 22.15
CA GLY A 16 -17.44 18.98 21.71
C GLY A 16 -17.05 20.35 22.28
N PRO A 17 -17.45 21.45 21.63
CA PRO A 17 -17.21 22.79 22.14
C PRO A 17 -17.85 22.98 23.53
N ALA A 18 -17.10 23.57 24.46
CA ALA A 18 -17.57 23.86 25.80
C ALA A 18 -17.23 25.29 26.23
N ARG A 19 -18.07 25.89 27.09
CA ARG A 19 -17.81 27.18 27.75
C ARG A 19 -18.06 27.02 29.24
N GLY A 20 -17.07 27.37 30.07
CA GLY A 20 -17.16 27.21 31.52
C GLY A 20 -17.39 25.77 31.97
N GLY A 21 -16.79 24.79 31.27
CA GLY A 21 -16.93 23.36 31.56
C GLY A 21 -18.26 22.71 31.13
N ARG A 22 -19.16 23.47 30.49
CA ARG A 22 -20.43 22.95 29.96
C ARG A 22 -20.39 22.88 28.45
N ALA A 23 -20.81 21.75 27.88
CA ALA A 23 -20.99 21.60 26.44
C ALA A 23 -21.95 22.68 25.92
N LEU A 24 -21.62 23.25 24.76
CA LEU A 24 -22.50 24.21 24.09
C LEU A 24 -23.71 23.46 23.52
N ASP A 25 -24.91 23.93 23.84
CA ASP A 25 -26.16 23.42 23.30
C ASP A 25 -26.41 23.97 21.89
N ARG A 26 -25.61 23.50 20.92
CA ARG A 26 -25.75 23.86 19.51
C ARG A 26 -25.38 22.67 18.62
N PRO A 27 -26.23 22.30 17.64
CA PRO A 27 -25.85 21.32 16.63
C PRO A 27 -24.62 21.79 15.83
N ALA A 28 -23.69 20.87 15.56
CA ALA A 28 -22.45 21.14 14.83
C ALA A 28 -22.14 20.03 13.83
N PRO A 29 -21.34 20.31 12.78
CA PRO A 29 -20.81 19.26 11.92
C PRO A 29 -19.88 18.33 12.71
N VAL A 30 -19.91 17.05 12.35
CA VAL A 30 -19.16 16.00 13.05
C VAL A 30 -18.00 15.52 12.20
N ILE A 31 -16.85 15.31 12.81
CA ILE A 31 -15.71 14.59 12.21
C ILE A 31 -15.54 13.29 12.98
N ILE A 32 -15.43 12.15 12.28
CA ILE A 32 -15.23 10.85 12.93
C ILE A 32 -14.04 10.08 12.35
N GLU A 33 -13.30 9.41 13.25
CA GLU A 33 -12.38 8.33 12.94
C GLU A 33 -12.79 7.06 13.71
N ARG A 34 -13.03 5.97 12.97
CA ARG A 34 -13.13 4.61 13.54
C ARG A 34 -11.77 3.94 13.40
N THR A 35 -11.26 3.34 14.47
CA THR A 35 -9.88 2.84 14.51
C THR A 35 -9.77 1.51 15.26
N PRO A 36 -8.99 0.54 14.77
CA PRO A 36 -8.66 -0.66 15.53
C PRO A 36 -7.42 -0.47 16.39
N TYR A 37 -6.90 0.76 16.52
CA TYR A 37 -5.61 1.08 17.17
C TYR A 37 -5.76 1.87 18.48
N GLY A 38 -6.95 1.83 19.10
CA GLY A 38 -7.22 2.45 20.39
C GLY A 38 -7.57 3.93 20.26
N LYS A 39 -8.84 4.28 20.47
CA LYS A 39 -9.39 5.64 20.33
C LYS A 39 -8.73 6.70 21.22
N ALA A 40 -8.07 6.28 22.29
CA ALA A 40 -7.34 7.17 23.21
C ALA A 40 -5.82 7.22 22.95
N MET A 41 -5.30 6.36 22.05
CA MET A 41 -3.87 6.30 21.74
C MET A 41 -3.48 7.34 20.69
N ALA A 42 -2.21 7.71 20.63
CA ALA A 42 -1.68 8.51 19.53
C ALA A 42 -1.60 7.68 18.23
N SER A 43 -1.85 8.32 17.10
CA SER A 43 -1.57 7.73 15.79
C SER A 43 -0.18 8.17 15.36
N ARG A 44 0.72 7.23 15.02
CA ARG A 44 2.10 7.54 14.63
C ARG A 44 2.22 8.54 13.46
N ALA A 45 1.17 8.69 12.67
CA ALA A 45 1.14 9.57 11.52
C ALA A 45 0.58 10.97 11.81
N GLU A 46 0.17 11.24 13.05
CA GLU A 46 -0.19 12.60 13.50
C GLU A 46 1.08 13.37 13.92
N LEU A 47 2.08 13.34 13.05
CA LEU A 47 3.38 13.96 13.22
C LEU A 47 3.52 15.10 12.19
N GLU A 48 3.64 16.34 12.66
CA GLU A 48 3.89 17.50 11.80
C GLU A 48 5.40 17.75 11.64
N VAL A 49 5.77 18.53 10.62
CA VAL A 49 7.18 18.89 10.37
C VAL A 49 7.80 19.52 11.62
N GLY A 50 8.94 18.98 12.05
CA GLY A 50 9.66 19.44 13.24
C GLY A 50 9.21 18.79 14.56
N MET A 51 8.17 17.95 14.56
CA MET A 51 7.79 17.15 15.73
C MET A 51 8.61 15.87 15.81
N THR A 52 8.92 15.44 17.04
CA THR A 52 9.58 14.15 17.32
C THR A 52 8.60 13.08 17.78
N GLU A 53 7.48 13.49 18.37
CA GLU A 53 6.42 12.61 18.89
C GLU A 53 5.07 12.98 18.25
N PRO A 54 4.21 12.00 17.94
CA PRO A 54 2.92 12.26 17.34
C PRO A 54 1.96 12.91 18.35
N MET A 55 1.01 13.71 17.83
CA MET A 55 -0.11 14.21 18.61
C MET A 55 -1.02 13.05 19.02
N ASP A 56 -1.53 13.12 20.26
CA ASP A 56 -2.63 12.25 20.66
C ASP A 56 -3.95 12.70 20.01
N ARG A 57 -4.93 11.78 20.01
CA ARG A 57 -6.25 12.04 19.40
C ARG A 57 -7.02 13.16 20.10
N ALA A 58 -6.78 13.38 21.38
CA ALA A 58 -7.40 14.49 22.13
C ALA A 58 -6.89 15.85 21.65
N THR A 59 -5.60 15.97 21.36
CA THR A 59 -4.96 17.17 20.80
C THR A 59 -5.47 17.45 19.39
N VAL A 60 -5.57 16.40 18.55
CA VAL A 60 -6.16 16.51 17.22
C VAL A 60 -7.64 16.91 17.32
N ALA A 61 -8.41 16.31 18.24
CA ALA A 61 -9.80 16.70 18.48
C ALA A 61 -9.93 18.15 18.91
N GLU A 62 -9.08 18.62 19.83
CA GLU A 62 -9.10 19.98 20.32
C GLU A 62 -8.93 20.99 19.18
N HIS A 63 -8.03 20.73 18.22
CA HIS A 63 -7.86 21.56 17.05
C HIS A 63 -9.20 21.76 16.30
N PHE A 64 -9.92 20.69 15.97
CA PHE A 64 -11.19 20.80 15.26
C PHE A 64 -12.32 21.35 16.15
N VAL A 65 -12.36 20.99 17.43
CA VAL A 65 -13.37 21.50 18.38
C VAL A 65 -13.28 23.03 18.52
N ARG A 66 -12.07 23.59 18.59
CA ARG A 66 -11.84 25.04 18.59
C ARG A 66 -12.36 25.72 17.32
N HIS A 67 -12.43 24.98 16.21
CA HIS A 67 -13.01 25.43 14.95
C HIS A 67 -14.50 25.09 14.81
N GLY A 68 -15.18 24.67 15.87
CA GLY A 68 -16.62 24.49 15.89
C GLY A 68 -17.13 23.14 15.37
N TYR A 69 -16.28 22.12 15.36
CA TYR A 69 -16.67 20.73 15.11
C TYR A 69 -16.99 19.98 16.40
N ILE A 70 -17.76 18.90 16.26
CA ILE A 70 -17.74 17.79 17.21
C ILE A 70 -16.83 16.72 16.61
N VAL A 71 -15.95 16.13 17.42
CA VAL A 71 -15.03 15.09 16.98
C VAL A 71 -15.34 13.80 17.70
N VAL A 72 -15.44 12.70 16.96
CA VAL A 72 -15.74 11.38 17.49
C VAL A 72 -14.60 10.42 17.16
N TYR A 73 -14.12 9.70 18.18
CA TYR A 73 -13.22 8.58 18.00
C TYR A 73 -13.88 7.31 18.52
N GLN A 74 -13.85 6.24 17.73
CA GLN A 74 -14.47 4.97 18.09
C GLN A 74 -13.51 3.80 17.92
N ASP A 75 -13.46 2.94 18.94
CA ASP A 75 -12.77 1.65 18.86
C ASP A 75 -13.58 0.70 17.97
N CYS A 76 -12.93 0.06 16.99
CA CYS A 76 -13.57 -0.99 16.18
C CYS A 76 -14.01 -2.17 17.06
N ARG A 77 -14.95 -2.98 16.56
CA ARG A 77 -15.48 -4.16 17.28
C ARG A 77 -14.38 -5.10 17.76
N GLY A 78 -14.49 -5.57 18.99
CA GLY A 78 -13.53 -6.47 19.63
C GLY A 78 -12.15 -5.87 19.88
N ARG A 79 -12.03 -4.54 19.86
CA ARG A 79 -10.78 -3.82 20.14
C ARG A 79 -10.97 -2.89 21.34
N TYR A 80 -9.99 -2.92 22.25
CA TYR A 80 -9.90 -2.03 23.41
C TYR A 80 -11.22 -1.94 24.21
N GLY A 81 -11.87 -0.77 24.24
CA GLY A 81 -13.10 -0.59 25.01
C GLY A 81 -14.36 -1.16 24.34
N SER A 82 -14.28 -1.58 23.07
CA SER A 82 -15.43 -2.10 22.32
C SER A 82 -15.66 -3.58 22.57
N GLU A 83 -16.92 -3.95 22.72
CA GLU A 83 -17.36 -5.34 22.84
C GLU A 83 -17.26 -6.10 21.51
N GLY A 84 -17.54 -7.41 21.55
CA GLY A 84 -17.58 -8.29 20.39
C GLY A 84 -16.23 -8.94 20.05
N GLU A 85 -16.18 -9.60 18.90
CA GLU A 85 -14.98 -10.28 18.41
C GLU A 85 -14.35 -9.52 17.25
N PHE A 86 -13.03 -9.38 17.25
CA PHE A 86 -12.29 -8.75 16.17
C PHE A 86 -11.97 -9.76 15.06
N VAL A 87 -12.55 -9.54 13.89
CA VAL A 87 -12.17 -10.21 12.64
C VAL A 87 -11.82 -9.14 11.61
N LYS A 88 -10.58 -9.17 11.13
CA LYS A 88 -10.01 -8.12 10.27
C LYS A 88 -10.90 -7.85 9.04
N TYR A 89 -11.37 -6.60 8.92
CA TYR A 89 -12.23 -6.03 7.86
C TYR A 89 -13.66 -6.53 7.77
N ARG A 90 -14.10 -7.46 8.63
CA ARG A 90 -15.41 -8.10 8.50
C ARG A 90 -16.58 -7.19 8.90
N SER A 91 -16.46 -6.50 10.02
CA SER A 91 -17.58 -5.77 10.64
C SER A 91 -17.62 -4.29 10.26
N GLU A 92 -16.62 -3.80 9.52
CA GLU A 92 -16.37 -2.36 9.38
C GLU A 92 -17.44 -1.61 8.60
N GLY A 93 -18.05 -2.25 7.61
CA GLY A 93 -19.16 -1.66 6.87
C GLY A 93 -20.40 -1.48 7.76
N PRO A 94 -21.01 -2.56 8.25
CA PRO A 94 -22.23 -2.48 9.09
C PRO A 94 -22.05 -1.64 10.36
N ASP A 95 -20.95 -1.82 11.09
CA ASP A 95 -20.70 -1.04 12.32
C ASP A 95 -20.45 0.44 12.01
N GLY A 96 -19.78 0.74 10.89
CA GLY A 96 -19.61 2.11 10.40
C GLY A 96 -20.95 2.75 10.03
N TYR A 97 -21.83 2.01 9.37
CA TYR A 97 -23.19 2.48 9.05
C TYR A 97 -23.97 2.81 10.32
N ASP A 98 -24.03 1.88 11.27
CA ASP A 98 -24.81 2.03 12.50
C ASP A 98 -24.29 3.21 13.34
N THR A 99 -22.96 3.38 13.37
CA THR A 99 -22.34 4.50 14.07
C THR A 99 -22.70 5.84 13.46
N LEU A 100 -22.65 5.98 12.12
CA LEU A 100 -23.01 7.23 11.44
C LEU A 100 -24.51 7.53 11.59
N ALA A 101 -25.37 6.51 11.50
CA ALA A 101 -26.80 6.64 11.78
C ALA A 101 -27.07 7.10 13.22
N TRP A 102 -26.37 6.51 14.18
CA TRP A 102 -26.49 6.91 15.59
C TRP A 102 -26.05 8.37 15.79
N ILE A 103 -24.92 8.80 15.21
CA ILE A 103 -24.42 10.19 15.28
C ILE A 103 -25.44 11.15 14.66
N ALA A 104 -25.98 10.83 13.49
CA ALA A 104 -26.93 11.68 12.79
C ALA A 104 -28.23 11.91 13.59
N ALA A 105 -28.60 10.97 14.45
CA ALA A 105 -29.78 11.07 15.31
C ALA A 105 -29.54 11.90 16.59
N GLN A 106 -28.30 12.31 16.88
CA GLN A 106 -28.00 13.05 18.11
C GLN A 106 -28.38 14.54 17.99
N PRO A 107 -28.92 15.16 19.05
CA PRO A 107 -29.33 16.57 19.01
C PRO A 107 -28.18 17.55 18.79
N TRP A 108 -26.94 17.11 19.06
CA TRP A 108 -25.74 17.89 18.84
C TRP A 108 -25.15 17.75 17.43
N CYS A 109 -25.66 16.84 16.58
CA CYS A 109 -25.25 16.72 15.19
C CYS A 109 -26.13 17.61 14.30
N ASN A 110 -25.53 18.40 13.41
CA ASN A 110 -26.30 19.19 12.43
C ASN A 110 -26.69 18.40 11.16
N GLY A 111 -26.58 17.07 11.18
CA GLY A 111 -26.86 16.20 10.05
C GLY A 111 -25.75 16.12 8.99
N ARG A 112 -24.53 16.58 9.28
CA ARG A 112 -23.38 16.48 8.35
C ARG A 112 -22.16 15.86 9.04
N ILE A 113 -21.67 14.76 8.48
CA ILE A 113 -20.56 13.98 9.02
C ILE A 113 -19.45 13.89 7.99
N GLY A 114 -18.25 14.31 8.38
CA GLY A 114 -17.01 14.02 7.65
C GLY A 114 -16.26 12.87 8.30
N THR A 115 -15.63 12.03 7.50
CA THR A 115 -14.78 10.95 8.01
C THR A 115 -13.31 11.20 7.69
N MET A 116 -12.43 10.73 8.57
CA MET A 116 -10.98 10.73 8.35
C MET A 116 -10.32 9.50 8.97
N GLY A 117 -9.05 9.31 8.63
CA GLY A 117 -8.18 8.33 9.26
C GLY A 117 -7.23 7.67 8.28
N LEU A 118 -6.11 7.19 8.82
CA LEU A 118 -5.04 6.53 8.09
C LEU A 118 -5.27 5.00 8.00
N SER A 119 -4.91 4.39 6.87
CA SER A 119 -4.73 2.93 6.75
C SER A 119 -6.02 2.17 7.01
N TYR A 120 -6.05 1.34 8.05
CA TYR A 120 -7.26 0.67 8.51
C TYR A 120 -8.39 1.66 8.77
N ALA A 121 -8.13 2.81 9.39
CA ALA A 121 -9.17 3.81 9.59
C ALA A 121 -9.73 4.29 8.24
N ALA A 122 -8.90 4.48 7.20
CA ALA A 122 -9.39 4.72 5.83
C ALA A 122 -10.19 3.54 5.25
N HIS A 123 -9.80 2.29 5.51
CA HIS A 123 -10.60 1.12 5.13
C HIS A 123 -11.98 1.14 5.81
N THR A 124 -12.09 1.55 7.08
CA THR A 124 -13.40 1.68 7.76
C THR A 124 -14.29 2.74 7.12
N GLN A 125 -13.70 3.87 6.66
CA GLN A 125 -14.43 4.93 5.96
C GLN A 125 -15.04 4.38 4.66
N MET A 126 -14.22 3.72 3.84
CA MET A 126 -14.66 3.16 2.57
C MET A 126 -15.70 2.05 2.77
N ALA A 127 -15.48 1.16 3.74
CA ALA A 127 -16.41 0.09 4.08
C ALA A 127 -17.80 0.64 4.47
N ALA A 128 -17.83 1.66 5.32
CA ALA A 128 -19.07 2.32 5.71
C ALA A 128 -19.74 2.96 4.49
N ALA A 129 -18.99 3.71 3.68
CA ALA A 129 -19.49 4.41 2.50
C ALA A 129 -20.17 3.48 1.48
N CYS A 130 -19.68 2.25 1.31
CA CYS A 130 -20.29 1.22 0.45
C CYS A 130 -21.72 0.84 0.85
N LEU A 131 -22.17 1.21 2.06
CA LEU A 131 -23.52 0.97 2.56
C LEU A 131 -24.38 2.25 2.60
N ALA A 132 -23.93 3.35 2.01
CA ALA A 132 -24.65 4.63 1.94
C ALA A 132 -25.19 5.14 3.29
N PRO A 133 -24.34 5.32 4.31
CA PRO A 133 -24.80 5.73 5.64
C PRO A 133 -25.38 7.14 5.62
N PRO A 134 -26.39 7.43 6.46
CA PRO A 134 -27.00 8.73 6.50
C PRO A 134 -26.00 9.80 6.96
N ALA A 135 -26.25 11.05 6.57
CA ALA A 135 -25.48 12.24 6.96
C ALA A 135 -23.99 12.25 6.55
N LEU A 136 -23.46 11.20 5.91
CA LEU A 136 -22.10 11.20 5.36
C LEU A 136 -22.00 12.26 4.26
N ALA A 137 -21.14 13.24 4.47
CA ALA A 137 -21.04 14.44 3.66
C ALA A 137 -19.68 14.63 3.00
N THR A 138 -18.59 14.04 3.53
CA THR A 138 -17.26 14.05 2.89
C THR A 138 -16.31 13.04 3.55
N MET A 139 -15.24 12.65 2.86
CA MET A 139 -14.23 11.71 3.37
C MET A 139 -12.82 12.21 3.07
N ILE A 140 -11.86 11.88 3.95
CA ILE A 140 -10.42 12.01 3.71
C ILE A 140 -9.79 10.63 3.90
N LEU A 141 -9.48 9.97 2.79
CA LEU A 141 -8.86 8.65 2.74
C LEU A 141 -7.34 8.82 2.67
N ASP A 142 -6.67 8.42 3.75
CA ASP A 142 -5.23 8.57 3.90
C ASP A 142 -4.57 7.19 3.91
N SER A 143 -3.84 6.88 2.84
CA SER A 143 -3.11 5.63 2.64
C SER A 143 -3.97 4.39 2.93
N GLY A 144 -5.16 4.30 2.32
CA GLY A 144 -6.08 3.17 2.51
C GLY A 144 -7.43 3.36 1.80
N GLY A 145 -8.47 2.73 2.34
CA GLY A 145 -9.80 2.64 1.71
C GLY A 145 -9.83 1.62 0.57
N PHE A 146 -9.98 0.32 0.84
CA PHE A 146 -9.76 -0.70 -0.20
C PHE A 146 -10.70 -0.54 -1.40
N SER A 147 -10.11 -0.38 -2.59
CA SER A 147 -10.82 -0.62 -3.85
C SER A 147 -11.03 -2.13 -4.02
N ASN A 148 -9.93 -2.89 -4.06
CA ASN A 148 -9.93 -4.35 -4.09
C ASN A 148 -8.70 -4.91 -3.36
N ALA A 149 -8.92 -5.58 -2.22
CA ALA A 149 -7.84 -6.15 -1.42
C ALA A 149 -7.14 -7.36 -2.07
N PHE A 150 -7.77 -7.97 -3.08
CA PHE A 150 -7.21 -9.08 -3.84
C PHE A 150 -6.13 -8.63 -4.84
N THR A 151 -6.23 -7.41 -5.35
CA THR A 151 -5.25 -6.84 -6.29
C THR A 151 -4.18 -6.01 -5.60
N CYS A 152 -4.47 -5.51 -4.40
CA CYS A 152 -3.56 -4.67 -3.63
C CYS A 152 -3.79 -4.79 -2.12
N GLY A 153 -2.72 -4.98 -1.35
CA GLY A 153 -2.69 -4.77 0.09
C GLY A 153 -3.06 -5.98 0.95
N ILE A 154 -3.69 -7.02 0.40
CA ILE A 154 -3.70 -8.38 0.99
C ILE A 154 -3.07 -9.38 0.01
N ARG A 155 -3.39 -9.25 -1.26
CA ARG A 155 -2.75 -9.97 -2.36
C ARG A 155 -2.33 -9.01 -3.46
N GLN A 156 -1.38 -9.45 -4.28
CA GLN A 156 -0.99 -8.78 -5.52
C GLN A 156 -0.65 -9.86 -6.55
N GLY A 157 -1.24 -9.75 -7.76
CA GLY A 157 -1.01 -10.72 -8.84
C GLY A 157 -1.25 -12.19 -8.45
N GLY A 158 -2.14 -12.44 -7.49
CA GLY A 158 -2.43 -13.78 -6.96
C GLY A 158 -1.51 -14.27 -5.83
N ALA A 159 -0.37 -13.61 -5.59
CA ALA A 159 0.50 -13.90 -4.44
C ALA A 159 -0.02 -13.24 -3.16
N PHE A 160 0.25 -13.84 -2.01
CA PHE A 160 -0.17 -13.32 -0.71
C PHE A 160 0.88 -12.37 -0.14
N GLU A 161 0.48 -11.19 0.35
CA GLU A 161 1.39 -10.25 0.97
C GLU A 161 1.63 -10.60 2.44
N LEU A 162 2.86 -11.00 2.81
CA LEU A 162 3.15 -11.47 4.17
C LEU A 162 3.17 -10.37 5.23
N LYS A 163 3.00 -9.10 4.85
CA LYS A 163 2.73 -8.02 5.82
C LYS A 163 1.47 -8.28 6.65
N GLN A 164 0.56 -9.12 6.14
CA GLN A 164 -0.62 -9.55 6.89
C GLN A 164 -0.22 -10.38 8.12
N ALA A 165 0.83 -11.18 8.02
CA ALA A 165 1.31 -12.03 9.11
C ALA A 165 2.01 -11.20 10.20
N THR A 166 2.86 -10.25 9.83
CA THR A 166 3.50 -9.31 10.77
C THR A 166 2.48 -8.40 11.45
N TRP A 167 1.48 -7.91 10.70
CA TRP A 167 0.36 -7.15 11.26
C TRP A 167 -0.42 -8.01 12.26
N ALA A 168 -0.85 -9.22 11.86
CA ALA A 168 -1.61 -10.11 12.73
C ALA A 168 -0.88 -10.39 14.04
N TYR A 169 0.42 -10.68 13.97
CA TYR A 169 1.25 -10.94 15.14
C TYR A 169 1.35 -9.74 16.09
N ARG A 170 1.60 -8.54 15.55
CA ARG A 170 1.65 -7.32 16.37
C ARG A 170 0.30 -7.07 17.05
N GLU A 171 -0.78 -7.12 16.27
CA GLU A 171 -2.11 -6.76 16.78
C GLU A 171 -2.68 -7.81 17.74
N ALA A 172 -2.30 -9.08 17.61
CA ALA A 172 -2.60 -10.10 18.61
C ALA A 172 -1.97 -9.76 19.97
N ARG A 173 -0.72 -9.27 19.97
CA ARG A 173 -0.04 -8.85 21.20
C ARG A 173 -0.72 -7.64 21.83
N GLU A 174 -1.02 -6.61 21.02
CA GLU A 174 -1.74 -5.42 21.49
C GLU A 174 -3.13 -5.77 22.03
N SER A 175 -3.84 -6.71 21.39
CA SER A 175 -5.13 -7.19 21.88
C SER A 175 -5.03 -7.94 23.21
N ALA A 176 -4.00 -8.78 23.41
CA ALA A 176 -3.79 -9.46 24.68
C ALA A 176 -3.56 -8.45 25.81
N VAL A 177 -2.74 -7.43 25.57
CA VAL A 177 -2.52 -6.33 26.52
C VAL A 177 -3.83 -5.59 26.83
N ALA A 178 -4.57 -5.19 25.80
CA ALA A 178 -5.82 -4.46 25.96
C ALA A 178 -6.91 -5.27 26.71
N ALA A 179 -6.88 -6.60 26.57
CA ALA A 179 -7.81 -7.51 27.26
C ALA A 179 -7.35 -7.90 28.67
N GLY A 180 -6.13 -7.52 29.09
CA GLY A 180 -5.54 -7.99 30.36
C GLY A 180 -5.17 -9.47 30.36
N ASP A 181 -4.98 -10.10 29.19
CA ASP A 181 -4.57 -11.49 29.04
C ASP A 181 -3.04 -11.62 29.15
N GLU A 182 -2.54 -11.65 30.40
CA GLU A 182 -1.11 -11.74 30.67
C GLU A 182 -0.48 -13.03 30.13
N LEU A 183 -1.21 -14.14 30.13
CA LEU A 183 -0.68 -15.43 29.66
C LEU A 183 -0.54 -15.43 28.14
N GLY A 184 -1.58 -15.00 27.42
CA GLY A 184 -1.55 -14.85 25.96
C GLY A 184 -0.48 -13.86 25.51
N GLN A 185 -0.33 -12.73 26.21
CA GLN A 185 0.74 -11.77 25.94
C GLN A 185 2.12 -12.43 26.06
N LYS A 186 2.43 -13.08 27.19
CA LYS A 186 3.73 -13.75 27.42
C LYS A 186 3.97 -14.88 26.42
N ALA A 187 2.92 -15.62 26.05
CA ALA A 187 3.02 -16.70 25.09
C ALA A 187 3.34 -16.18 23.68
N LEU A 188 2.70 -15.10 23.24
CA LEU A 188 3.04 -14.42 21.99
C LEU A 188 4.46 -13.84 22.04
N GLU A 189 4.85 -13.18 23.12
CA GLU A 189 6.19 -12.59 23.28
C GLU A 189 7.34 -13.61 23.28
N ALA A 190 7.07 -14.85 23.68
CA ALA A 190 8.03 -15.94 23.60
C ALA A 190 8.30 -16.44 22.17
N GLU A 191 7.45 -16.10 21.20
CA GLU A 191 7.63 -16.47 19.80
C GLU A 191 8.71 -15.61 19.13
N ASN A 192 9.51 -16.23 18.25
CA ASN A 192 10.49 -15.51 17.45
C ASN A 192 10.00 -15.41 16.00
N LEU A 193 9.47 -14.25 15.62
CA LEU A 193 8.87 -14.06 14.31
C LEU A 193 9.88 -14.25 13.16
N HIS A 194 11.14 -13.84 13.32
CA HIS A 194 12.18 -14.09 12.30
C HIS A 194 12.39 -15.59 12.05
N ARG A 195 12.42 -16.41 13.10
CA ARG A 195 12.53 -17.88 12.95
C ARG A 195 11.28 -18.47 12.28
N TRP A 196 10.10 -17.95 12.59
CA TRP A 196 8.85 -18.39 11.95
C TRP A 196 8.75 -18.03 10.47
N PHE A 197 9.29 -16.88 10.05
CA PHE A 197 9.41 -16.55 8.62
C PHE A 197 10.36 -17.49 7.88
N GLY A 198 11.34 -18.09 8.57
CA GLY A 198 12.16 -19.18 8.03
C GLY A 198 11.47 -20.54 7.96
N LYS A 199 10.22 -20.67 8.45
CA LYS A 199 9.44 -21.92 8.55
C LYS A 199 8.01 -21.68 8.06
N MET A 200 7.84 -21.76 6.74
CA MET A 200 6.56 -21.58 6.05
C MET A 200 6.15 -22.83 5.27
N PRO A 201 4.85 -23.05 4.99
CA PRO A 201 3.71 -22.23 5.46
C PRO A 201 3.31 -22.53 6.91
N TRP A 202 2.58 -21.60 7.52
CA TRP A 202 1.98 -21.80 8.85
C TRP A 202 0.68 -22.61 8.76
N SER A 203 0.33 -23.30 9.84
CA SER A 203 -0.95 -24.03 9.95
C SER A 203 -1.58 -23.82 11.32
N GLU A 204 -2.86 -24.16 11.44
CA GLU A 204 -3.63 -24.06 12.68
C GLU A 204 -2.91 -24.75 13.84
N GLY A 205 -2.77 -24.03 14.96
CA GLY A 205 -2.04 -24.50 16.13
C GLY A 205 -0.52 -24.64 15.93
N ARG A 206 0.01 -24.33 14.74
CA ARG A 206 1.42 -24.39 14.35
C ARG A 206 1.83 -23.11 13.63
N SER A 207 1.63 -22.02 14.33
CA SER A 207 2.01 -20.67 13.94
C SER A 207 2.42 -19.89 15.20
N PRO A 208 3.06 -18.71 15.06
CA PRO A 208 3.28 -17.81 16.19
C PRO A 208 1.96 -17.23 16.75
N LEU A 209 0.85 -17.37 16.02
CA LEU A 209 -0.47 -16.83 16.38
C LEU A 209 -1.39 -17.83 17.08
N ARG A 210 -0.94 -19.07 17.33
CA ARG A 210 -1.77 -20.10 17.98
C ARG A 210 -2.33 -19.70 19.36
N TRP A 211 -1.70 -18.71 19.99
CA TRP A 211 -2.12 -18.12 21.28
C TRP A 211 -3.21 -17.05 21.14
N ALA A 212 -3.54 -16.66 19.91
CA ALA A 212 -4.61 -15.73 19.56
C ALA A 212 -5.43 -16.32 18.39
N PRO A 213 -6.27 -17.32 18.65
CA PRO A 213 -6.90 -18.15 17.61
C PRO A 213 -7.69 -17.36 16.56
N GLN A 214 -8.33 -16.25 16.95
CA GLN A 214 -9.05 -15.37 16.04
C GLN A 214 -8.12 -14.69 15.02
N TYR A 215 -6.90 -14.33 15.43
CA TYR A 215 -5.88 -13.76 14.56
C TYR A 215 -5.26 -14.80 13.64
N GLU A 216 -4.99 -16.01 14.17
CA GLU A 216 -4.55 -17.15 13.35
C GLU A 216 -5.59 -17.49 12.28
N ALA A 217 -6.86 -17.59 12.67
CA ALA A 217 -7.95 -18.01 11.81
C ALA A 217 -8.15 -17.06 10.61
N TYR A 218 -8.28 -15.75 10.83
CA TYR A 218 -8.49 -14.84 9.71
C TYR A 218 -7.24 -14.75 8.81
N LEU A 219 -6.04 -14.81 9.38
CA LEU A 219 -4.80 -14.75 8.60
C LEU A 219 -4.72 -15.95 7.66
N LEU A 220 -4.92 -17.16 8.19
CA LEU A 220 -4.90 -18.39 7.39
C LEU A 220 -6.04 -18.41 6.37
N ALA A 221 -7.22 -17.88 6.70
CA ALA A 221 -8.31 -17.74 5.74
C ALA A 221 -7.91 -16.83 4.56
N GLN A 222 -7.42 -15.60 4.84
CA GLN A 222 -6.97 -14.69 3.78
C GLN A 222 -5.83 -15.29 2.95
N TRP A 223 -4.91 -16.03 3.56
CA TRP A 223 -3.81 -16.69 2.87
C TRP A 223 -4.26 -17.88 1.99
N ARG A 224 -5.30 -18.61 2.39
CA ARG A 224 -5.75 -19.81 1.66
C ARG A 224 -6.84 -19.55 0.63
N HIS A 225 -7.61 -18.46 0.76
CA HIS A 225 -8.52 -17.99 -0.29
C HIS A 225 -7.71 -17.36 -1.44
N GLU A 226 -7.12 -18.19 -2.28
CA GLU A 226 -6.23 -17.76 -3.37
C GLU A 226 -6.94 -17.33 -4.65
N THR A 227 -8.21 -17.71 -4.82
CA THR A 227 -9.06 -17.27 -5.94
C THR A 227 -9.90 -16.05 -5.56
N PHE A 228 -10.19 -15.18 -6.52
CA PHE A 228 -11.09 -14.04 -6.35
C PHE A 228 -12.57 -14.48 -6.37
N ASP A 229 -13.01 -15.06 -5.25
CA ASP A 229 -14.36 -15.58 -5.03
C ASP A 229 -15.20 -14.66 -4.09
N ASP A 230 -16.32 -15.18 -3.60
CA ASP A 230 -17.23 -14.45 -2.70
C ASP A 230 -16.58 -14.05 -1.36
N PHE A 231 -15.49 -14.72 -0.94
CA PHE A 231 -14.73 -14.28 0.21
C PHE A 231 -14.15 -12.89 -0.02
N TRP A 232 -13.72 -12.57 -1.24
CA TRP A 232 -13.16 -11.26 -1.58
C TRP A 232 -14.23 -10.25 -1.98
N LYS A 233 -15.31 -10.68 -2.63
CA LYS A 233 -16.38 -9.82 -3.16
C LYS A 233 -17.36 -9.34 -2.08
N GLN A 234 -16.84 -8.79 -0.99
CA GLN A 234 -17.63 -8.29 0.14
C GLN A 234 -17.24 -6.86 0.54
N VAL A 235 -18.18 -6.17 1.19
CA VAL A 235 -17.95 -4.85 1.80
C VAL A 235 -16.79 -4.95 2.80
N GLY A 236 -15.95 -3.91 2.83
CA GLY A 236 -14.76 -3.84 3.69
C GLY A 236 -13.46 -4.14 2.97
N ILE A 237 -13.48 -5.01 1.96
CA ILE A 237 -12.28 -5.40 1.20
C ILE A 237 -12.43 -5.32 -0.32
N HIS A 238 -13.63 -5.07 -0.84
CA HIS A 238 -13.87 -4.90 -2.28
C HIS A 238 -14.88 -3.79 -2.56
N ALA A 239 -14.50 -2.52 -2.37
CA ALA A 239 -15.37 -1.38 -2.66
C ALA A 239 -15.68 -1.22 -4.15
N ALA A 240 -14.83 -1.73 -5.05
CA ALA A 240 -15.06 -1.66 -6.49
C ALA A 240 -16.39 -2.30 -6.93
N GLY A 241 -16.89 -3.30 -6.18
CA GLY A 241 -18.21 -3.88 -6.40
C GLY A 241 -19.39 -3.06 -5.86
N PHE A 242 -19.14 -1.95 -5.17
CA PHE A 242 -20.14 -1.16 -4.45
C PHE A 242 -20.03 0.36 -4.70
N TYR A 243 -19.23 0.81 -5.67
CA TYR A 243 -19.06 2.24 -5.97
C TYR A 243 -20.37 2.97 -6.29
N ASP A 244 -21.35 2.27 -6.89
CA ASP A 244 -22.69 2.82 -7.19
C ASP A 244 -23.50 3.14 -5.93
N ALA A 245 -23.26 2.42 -4.83
CA ALA A 245 -23.92 2.69 -3.56
C ALA A 245 -23.28 3.87 -2.81
N ILE A 246 -22.04 4.23 -3.12
CA ILE A 246 -21.33 5.29 -2.40
C ILE A 246 -21.97 6.65 -2.73
N PRO A 247 -22.42 7.42 -1.71
CA PRO A 247 -23.01 8.74 -1.91
C PRO A 247 -22.14 9.64 -2.79
N ASN A 248 -22.76 10.48 -3.61
CA ASN A 248 -22.04 11.47 -4.42
C ASN A 248 -21.55 12.63 -3.54
N ILE A 249 -20.44 12.41 -2.83
CA ILE A 249 -19.84 13.32 -1.86
C ILE A 249 -18.39 13.62 -2.20
N PRO A 250 -17.86 14.78 -1.79
CA PRO A 250 -16.45 15.11 -1.92
C PRO A 250 -15.54 14.12 -1.20
N ILE A 251 -14.48 13.66 -1.86
CA ILE A 251 -13.48 12.75 -1.27
C ILE A 251 -12.06 13.23 -1.60
N ALA A 252 -11.23 13.37 -0.56
CA ALA A 252 -9.79 13.55 -0.72
C ALA A 252 -9.09 12.20 -0.58
N LEU A 253 -8.30 11.83 -1.58
CA LEU A 253 -7.49 10.61 -1.66
C LEU A 253 -6.02 11.00 -1.46
N MET A 254 -5.37 10.40 -0.47
CA MET A 254 -3.96 10.63 -0.14
C MET A 254 -3.24 9.30 -0.07
N SER A 255 -2.04 9.22 -0.64
CA SER A 255 -1.13 8.09 -0.46
C SER A 255 0.32 8.54 -0.73
N SER A 256 1.26 7.61 -0.80
CA SER A 256 2.66 7.88 -1.10
C SER A 256 3.27 6.79 -1.98
N TRP A 257 4.32 7.10 -2.73
CA TRP A 257 4.87 6.19 -3.75
C TRP A 257 5.46 4.89 -3.17
N PHE A 258 5.99 4.92 -1.95
CA PHE A 258 6.42 3.72 -1.23
C PHE A 258 5.33 3.15 -0.30
N ASP A 259 4.07 3.54 -0.47
CA ASP A 259 2.93 2.92 0.20
C ASP A 259 2.35 1.76 -0.63
N VAL A 260 1.92 0.71 0.06
CA VAL A 260 1.33 -0.46 -0.58
C VAL A 260 -0.03 -0.17 -1.21
N TYR A 261 -0.72 0.90 -0.78
CA TYR A 261 -2.06 1.25 -1.23
C TYR A 261 -2.10 2.15 -2.47
N VAL A 262 -0.96 2.40 -3.13
CA VAL A 262 -0.90 3.15 -4.40
C VAL A 262 -1.97 2.67 -5.41
N PRO A 263 -2.10 1.36 -5.74
CA PRO A 263 -3.14 0.90 -6.67
C PRO A 263 -4.54 1.25 -6.20
N THR A 264 -4.86 0.95 -4.93
CA THR A 264 -6.17 1.25 -4.34
C THR A 264 -6.51 2.74 -4.46
N THR A 265 -5.57 3.63 -4.23
CA THR A 265 -5.80 5.09 -4.34
C THR A 265 -6.21 5.49 -5.76
N PHE A 266 -5.52 4.99 -6.79
CA PHE A 266 -5.83 5.31 -8.18
C PHE A 266 -7.07 4.57 -8.71
N GLU A 267 -7.29 3.32 -8.29
CA GLU A 267 -8.51 2.58 -8.62
C GLU A 267 -9.76 3.25 -8.02
N ASN A 268 -9.68 3.72 -6.77
CA ASN A 268 -10.73 4.52 -6.16
C ASN A 268 -10.95 5.83 -6.91
N LEU A 269 -9.88 6.54 -7.28
CA LEU A 269 -10.00 7.78 -8.05
C LEU A 269 -10.77 7.54 -9.35
N ALA A 270 -10.37 6.51 -10.11
CA ALA A 270 -11.01 6.16 -11.38
C ALA A 270 -12.47 5.70 -11.19
N GLY A 271 -12.71 4.77 -10.27
CA GLY A 271 -14.04 4.18 -10.05
C GLY A 271 -15.05 5.11 -9.38
N LEU A 272 -14.59 6.08 -8.57
CA LEU A 272 -15.48 7.07 -7.97
C LEU A 272 -15.75 8.25 -8.92
N ALA A 273 -14.86 8.49 -9.90
CA ALA A 273 -15.05 9.52 -10.92
C ALA A 273 -16.11 9.14 -11.96
N SER A 274 -16.40 7.85 -12.17
CA SER A 274 -17.41 7.42 -13.14
C SER A 274 -18.85 7.75 -12.73
N ASN A 275 -19.10 7.94 -11.43
CA ASN A 275 -20.45 8.10 -10.87
C ASN A 275 -20.80 9.57 -10.56
N GLY A 276 -20.84 10.39 -11.62
CA GLY A 276 -21.27 11.78 -11.56
C GLY A 276 -20.14 12.80 -11.34
N LYS A 277 -20.49 14.07 -11.13
CA LYS A 277 -19.54 15.16 -10.90
C LYS A 277 -19.05 15.19 -9.45
N ARG A 278 -18.47 14.08 -8.98
CA ARG A 278 -17.95 13.99 -7.61
C ARG A 278 -16.70 14.86 -7.46
N PRO A 279 -16.62 15.73 -6.44
CA PRO A 279 -15.38 16.45 -6.16
C PRO A 279 -14.31 15.49 -5.60
N LEU A 280 -13.30 15.18 -6.41
CA LEU A 280 -12.19 14.31 -6.05
C LEU A 280 -10.87 15.09 -6.01
N ALA A 281 -10.12 14.96 -4.92
CA ALA A 281 -8.75 15.46 -4.80
C ALA A 281 -7.78 14.29 -4.62
N LEU A 282 -6.59 14.39 -5.21
CA LEU A 282 -5.53 13.38 -5.12
C LEU A 282 -4.25 14.03 -4.61
N ILE A 283 -3.61 13.42 -3.61
CA ILE A 283 -2.29 13.81 -3.13
C ILE A 283 -1.39 12.57 -3.05
N MET A 284 -0.26 12.61 -3.75
CA MET A 284 0.74 11.51 -3.74
C MET A 284 2.11 12.05 -3.35
N GLY A 285 2.59 11.69 -2.16
CA GLY A 285 3.93 12.06 -1.67
C GLY A 285 5.00 10.99 -1.92
N PRO A 286 6.28 11.26 -1.61
CA PRO A 286 7.37 10.29 -1.81
C PRO A 286 7.63 9.39 -0.60
N GLY A 287 6.83 9.50 0.46
CA GLY A 287 7.06 8.81 1.72
C GLY A 287 6.63 7.35 1.76
N LEU A 288 6.78 6.78 2.95
CA LEU A 288 6.17 5.51 3.33
C LEU A 288 4.72 5.70 3.79
N HIS A 289 4.06 4.58 4.05
CA HIS A 289 2.71 4.51 4.59
C HIS A 289 2.49 5.44 5.79
N GLY A 290 1.75 6.54 5.61
CA GLY A 290 1.44 7.52 6.67
C GLY A 290 2.54 8.53 6.98
N ASP A 291 3.72 8.44 6.37
CA ASP A 291 4.91 9.25 6.68
C ASP A 291 4.96 10.54 5.85
N ARG A 292 3.82 11.23 5.73
CA ARG A 292 3.61 12.35 4.80
C ARG A 292 4.44 13.61 5.07
N ASN A 293 5.04 13.72 6.24
CA ASN A 293 5.81 14.88 6.69
C ASN A 293 7.30 14.58 6.90
N LEU A 294 7.76 13.39 6.52
CA LEU A 294 9.19 13.07 6.48
C LEU A 294 9.80 13.51 5.14
N THR A 295 11.11 13.77 5.15
CA THR A 295 11.87 14.07 3.93
C THR A 295 12.41 12.81 3.28
N PHE A 296 12.31 11.64 3.90
CA PHE A 296 12.99 10.42 3.44
C PHE A 296 12.10 9.18 3.50
N ALA A 297 12.46 8.16 2.73
CA ALA A 297 11.92 6.80 2.81
C ALA A 297 13.06 5.79 2.60
N GLY A 298 13.39 5.03 3.64
CA GLY A 298 14.57 4.16 3.62
C GLY A 298 15.87 4.96 3.62
N ASP A 299 16.78 4.61 2.71
CA ASP A 299 18.10 5.24 2.54
C ASP A 299 18.07 6.43 1.57
N VAL A 300 16.87 6.91 1.20
CA VAL A 300 16.64 7.95 0.19
C VAL A 300 15.99 9.18 0.79
N ASP A 301 16.61 10.35 0.59
CA ASP A 301 16.09 11.66 0.99
C ASP A 301 15.59 12.44 -0.24
N PHE A 302 14.38 12.99 -0.13
CA PHE A 302 13.66 13.75 -1.15
C PHE A 302 13.73 15.26 -0.91
N GLY A 303 14.43 15.69 0.14
CA GLY A 303 14.70 17.08 0.47
C GLY A 303 13.56 17.80 1.22
N PRO A 304 13.79 19.07 1.61
CA PRO A 304 12.85 19.86 2.41
C PRO A 304 11.53 20.19 1.71
N ASN A 305 11.46 19.99 0.40
CA ASN A 305 10.25 20.21 -0.40
C ASN A 305 9.29 19.00 -0.38
N ALA A 306 9.72 17.85 0.15
CA ALA A 306 8.94 16.62 0.16
C ALA A 306 7.76 16.58 1.16
N PRO A 307 7.91 17.05 2.41
CA PRO A 307 6.83 17.04 3.38
C PRO A 307 5.56 17.73 2.87
N LEU A 308 4.39 17.19 3.19
CA LEU A 308 3.10 17.82 2.89
C LEU A 308 2.97 19.17 3.60
N GLY A 309 3.32 19.21 4.89
CA GLY A 309 3.38 20.43 5.69
C GLY A 309 4.41 21.41 5.16
N GLY A 310 4.02 22.68 5.04
CA GLY A 310 4.83 23.76 4.44
C GLY A 310 4.78 23.82 2.90
N ASN A 311 4.66 22.67 2.21
CA ASN A 311 4.76 22.63 0.74
C ASN A 311 3.42 22.48 0.01
N VAL A 312 2.51 21.65 0.53
CA VAL A 312 1.16 21.43 -0.05
C VAL A 312 0.10 22.21 0.72
N ALA A 313 0.19 22.18 2.04
CA ALA A 313 -0.62 22.94 2.99
C ALA A 313 0.27 23.38 4.16
N ALA A 314 -0.19 24.30 5.00
CA ALA A 314 0.59 24.73 6.17
C ALA A 314 0.94 23.56 7.09
N SER A 315 0.01 22.63 7.28
CA SER A 315 0.18 21.37 8.03
C SER A 315 -0.86 20.35 7.57
N TRP A 316 -0.75 19.09 8.02
CA TRP A 316 -1.77 18.09 7.74
C TRP A 316 -3.08 18.39 8.47
N LEU A 317 -3.03 18.92 9.70
CA LEU A 317 -4.20 19.44 10.39
C LEU A 317 -4.90 20.54 9.59
N GLU A 318 -4.15 21.52 9.06
CA GLU A 318 -4.73 22.63 8.31
C GLU A 318 -5.32 22.20 6.97
N PHE A 319 -4.70 21.23 6.30
CA PHE A 319 -5.30 20.62 5.11
C PHE A 319 -6.68 20.05 5.43
N ARG A 320 -6.78 19.18 6.45
CA ARG A 320 -8.04 18.55 6.86
C ARG A 320 -9.06 19.58 7.31
N ARG A 321 -8.66 20.58 8.10
CA ARG A 321 -9.56 21.65 8.56
C ARG A 321 -10.14 22.42 7.39
N ARG A 322 -9.32 22.85 6.42
CA ARG A 322 -9.81 23.57 5.23
C ARG A 322 -10.75 22.72 4.37
N TRP A 323 -10.45 21.44 4.24
CA TRP A 323 -11.32 20.48 3.55
C TRP A 323 -12.68 20.38 4.24
N PHE A 324 -12.69 20.13 5.54
CA PHE A 324 -13.92 20.03 6.32
C PHE A 324 -14.68 21.36 6.39
N ASP A 325 -14.00 22.51 6.49
CA ASP A 325 -14.67 23.81 6.50
C ASP A 325 -15.46 24.02 5.21
N ARG A 326 -14.83 23.73 4.07
CA ARG A 326 -15.49 23.80 2.77
C ARG A 326 -16.71 22.89 2.72
N TRP A 327 -16.53 21.61 3.03
CA TRP A 327 -17.57 20.63 2.72
C TRP A 327 -18.57 20.41 3.83
N LEU A 328 -18.27 20.67 5.10
CA LEU A 328 -19.18 20.49 6.23
C LEU A 328 -19.85 21.79 6.69
N LYS A 329 -19.22 22.96 6.49
CA LYS A 329 -19.81 24.25 6.89
C LYS A 329 -20.42 25.02 5.72
N SER A 330 -19.75 25.08 4.57
CA SER A 330 -20.24 25.89 3.42
C SER A 330 -21.32 25.18 2.59
N GLY A 331 -21.47 23.86 2.71
CA GLY A 331 -22.47 23.08 1.97
C GLY A 331 -21.88 22.27 0.80
N PRO A 332 -22.73 21.55 0.03
CA PRO A 332 -22.30 20.73 -1.11
C PRO A 332 -21.94 21.55 -2.37
N GLU A 333 -22.26 22.84 -2.39
CA GLU A 333 -21.98 23.77 -3.51
C GLU A 333 -20.55 24.35 -3.49
N GLY A 334 -19.67 23.85 -2.63
CA GLY A 334 -18.27 24.28 -2.61
C GLY A 334 -17.55 23.85 -3.91
N ASP A 335 -16.70 24.72 -4.44
CA ASP A 335 -15.79 24.35 -5.53
C ASP A 335 -14.48 23.77 -4.99
N LEU A 336 -13.94 22.77 -5.70
CA LEU A 336 -12.56 22.32 -5.48
C LEU A 336 -11.57 23.41 -5.89
N ASP A 337 -10.34 23.28 -5.37
CA ASP A 337 -9.20 23.99 -5.96
C ASP A 337 -9.11 23.63 -7.46
N GLU A 338 -8.74 24.58 -8.34
CA GLU A 338 -8.65 24.34 -9.79
C GLU A 338 -7.67 23.21 -10.16
N GLU A 339 -6.69 22.96 -9.29
CA GLU A 339 -5.67 21.90 -9.45
C GLU A 339 -5.72 20.94 -8.24
N PRO A 340 -6.75 20.07 -8.17
CA PRO A 340 -6.98 19.22 -7.01
C PRO A 340 -6.06 17.98 -6.99
N ILE A 341 -5.28 17.76 -8.06
CA ILE A 341 -4.30 16.69 -8.18
C ILE A 341 -2.92 17.25 -7.83
N ARG A 342 -2.26 16.66 -6.83
CA ARG A 342 -0.93 17.06 -6.36
C ARG A 342 -0.04 15.84 -6.25
N LEU A 343 1.07 15.84 -6.95
CA LEU A 343 1.97 14.69 -7.03
C LEU A 343 3.39 15.16 -6.73
N PHE A 344 4.15 14.41 -5.96
CA PHE A 344 5.58 14.66 -5.80
C PHE A 344 6.35 13.88 -6.86
N VAL A 345 6.99 14.56 -7.80
CA VAL A 345 7.91 13.93 -8.75
C VAL A 345 9.26 13.80 -8.06
N MET A 346 9.67 12.56 -7.78
CA MET A 346 10.96 12.23 -7.18
C MET A 346 12.10 12.43 -8.20
N GLY A 347 13.34 12.58 -7.73
CA GLY A 347 14.52 12.71 -8.60
C GLY A 347 14.99 14.16 -8.80
N GLY A 348 16.11 14.33 -9.51
CA GLY A 348 16.76 15.63 -9.73
C GLY A 348 17.66 16.13 -8.60
N GLY A 349 17.82 15.36 -7.52
CA GLY A 349 18.80 15.61 -6.46
C GLY A 349 20.24 15.30 -6.87
N LYS A 350 21.20 15.55 -5.97
CA LYS A 350 22.64 15.47 -6.28
C LYS A 350 23.17 14.04 -6.47
N GLY A 351 22.46 13.01 -5.99
CA GLY A 351 22.93 11.63 -6.01
C GLY A 351 24.12 11.34 -5.08
N THR A 352 24.41 12.26 -4.16
CA THR A 352 25.46 12.15 -3.12
C THR A 352 24.85 11.84 -1.77
N LYS A 353 25.64 11.36 -0.81
CA LYS A 353 25.20 11.19 0.57
C LYS A 353 24.97 12.55 1.22
N ASN A 354 23.87 12.69 1.94
CA ASN A 354 23.60 13.81 2.83
C ASN A 354 24.24 13.59 4.22
N GLU A 355 24.06 14.54 5.13
CA GLU A 355 24.61 14.50 6.49
C GLU A 355 24.13 13.29 7.32
N THR A 356 23.00 12.68 6.94
CA THR A 356 22.45 11.48 7.59
C THR A 356 22.88 10.17 6.93
N GLY A 357 23.71 10.24 5.88
CA GLY A 357 24.18 9.08 5.12
C GLY A 357 23.21 8.56 4.05
N ARG A 358 22.06 9.23 3.85
CA ARG A 358 21.07 8.91 2.80
C ARG A 358 21.46 9.54 1.46
N ILE A 359 21.06 8.92 0.35
CA ILE A 359 21.23 9.54 -0.97
C ILE A 359 20.29 10.74 -1.12
N ASP A 360 20.81 11.88 -1.57
CA ASP A 360 20.04 13.05 -1.99
C ASP A 360 19.43 12.78 -3.37
N HIS A 361 18.20 12.24 -3.36
CA HIS A 361 17.43 11.93 -4.55
C HIS A 361 16.57 13.12 -4.99
N GLY A 362 16.12 13.95 -4.04
CA GLY A 362 15.40 15.19 -4.31
C GLY A 362 14.00 14.97 -4.90
N GLY A 363 13.45 16.05 -5.44
CA GLY A 363 12.16 16.06 -6.12
C GLY A 363 11.38 17.35 -5.92
N ARG A 364 10.18 17.40 -6.49
CA ARG A 364 9.28 18.57 -6.42
C ARG A 364 7.82 18.20 -6.55
N TRP A 365 6.95 18.99 -5.92
CA TRP A 365 5.51 18.92 -6.14
C TRP A 365 5.11 19.51 -7.49
N ILE A 366 4.24 18.79 -8.20
CA ILE A 366 3.49 19.28 -9.36
C ILE A 366 2.00 19.32 -9.03
N LYS A 367 1.27 20.15 -9.76
CA LYS A 367 -0.18 20.31 -9.64
C LYS A 367 -0.83 20.05 -10.99
N ALA A 368 -2.04 19.51 -10.98
CA ALA A 368 -2.81 19.26 -12.19
C ALA A 368 -4.32 19.35 -11.93
N LYS A 369 -5.06 19.64 -13.00
CA LYS A 369 -6.53 19.67 -12.99
C LYS A 369 -7.13 18.26 -12.99
N ASN A 370 -6.54 17.34 -13.74
CA ASN A 370 -7.06 16.01 -13.98
C ASN A 370 -5.97 14.94 -13.83
N TRP A 371 -6.41 13.71 -13.57
CA TRP A 371 -5.61 12.50 -13.65
C TRP A 371 -6.31 11.48 -14.58
N PRO A 372 -5.59 10.78 -15.47
CA PRO A 372 -4.16 10.90 -15.78
C PRO A 372 -3.78 12.30 -16.28
N LEU A 373 -2.49 12.65 -16.20
CA LEU A 373 -2.00 13.94 -16.69
C LEU A 373 -2.15 13.99 -18.23
N PRO A 374 -2.57 15.13 -18.81
CA PRO A 374 -2.92 15.20 -20.24
C PRO A 374 -1.73 15.00 -21.19
N ASP A 375 -0.53 15.37 -20.76
CA ASP A 375 0.70 15.30 -21.57
C ASP A 375 1.45 13.97 -21.39
N VAL A 376 0.91 13.05 -20.60
CA VAL A 376 1.54 11.74 -20.37
C VAL A 376 1.28 10.81 -21.55
N THR A 377 2.35 10.18 -22.04
CA THR A 377 2.32 9.24 -23.16
C THR A 377 2.94 7.90 -22.77
N GLU A 378 2.43 6.81 -23.34
CA GLU A 378 2.99 5.48 -23.13
C GLU A 378 4.31 5.33 -23.91
N GLN A 379 5.38 4.93 -23.23
CA GLN A 379 6.66 4.56 -23.83
C GLN A 379 6.97 3.08 -23.55
N THR A 380 7.37 2.37 -24.61
CA THR A 380 7.66 0.94 -24.57
C THR A 380 9.15 0.69 -24.72
N TYR A 381 9.70 -0.14 -23.84
CA TYR A 381 11.05 -0.67 -23.96
C TYR A 381 11.04 -2.20 -24.02
N TYR A 382 11.62 -2.77 -25.07
CA TYR A 382 11.77 -4.21 -25.27
C TYR A 382 13.01 -4.73 -24.55
N LEU A 383 12.88 -5.95 -24.02
CA LEU A 383 13.96 -6.68 -23.37
C LEU A 383 14.78 -7.41 -24.44
N HIS A 384 16.10 -7.31 -24.38
CA HIS A 384 17.02 -7.94 -25.32
C HIS A 384 17.96 -8.95 -24.63
N PRO A 385 18.44 -9.99 -25.34
CA PRO A 385 19.17 -11.12 -24.75
C PRO A 385 20.54 -10.76 -24.17
N ASN A 386 21.07 -9.59 -24.53
CA ASN A 386 22.32 -9.05 -24.00
C ASN A 386 22.13 -8.19 -22.74
N GLY A 387 20.94 -8.24 -22.10
CA GLY A 387 20.61 -7.42 -20.93
C GLY A 387 20.28 -5.97 -21.26
N ARG A 388 20.03 -5.63 -22.54
CA ARG A 388 19.64 -4.28 -22.94
C ARG A 388 18.12 -4.09 -22.86
N LEU A 389 17.72 -2.90 -22.43
CA LEU A 389 16.36 -2.38 -22.49
C LEU A 389 16.33 -1.25 -23.54
N SER A 390 15.51 -1.38 -24.58
CA SER A 390 15.54 -0.43 -25.72
C SER A 390 14.19 -0.33 -26.43
N GLU A 391 13.92 0.81 -27.06
CA GLU A 391 12.73 1.00 -27.91
C GLU A 391 12.79 0.22 -29.23
N ALA A 392 13.98 -0.29 -29.60
CA ALA A 392 14.16 -1.07 -30.81
C ALA A 392 13.39 -2.41 -30.73
N PHE A 393 12.53 -2.66 -31.70
CA PHE A 393 11.78 -3.91 -31.77
C PHE A 393 12.74 -5.13 -31.91
N PRO A 394 12.53 -6.24 -31.19
CA PRO A 394 13.43 -7.38 -31.26
C PRO A 394 13.42 -8.10 -32.62
N ALA A 395 14.54 -8.72 -32.96
CA ALA A 395 14.64 -9.61 -34.12
C ALA A 395 13.80 -10.90 -33.92
N PRO A 396 13.29 -11.53 -34.99
CA PRO A 396 12.35 -12.65 -34.90
C PRO A 396 12.94 -13.95 -34.30
N ASP A 397 14.25 -14.15 -34.37
CA ASP A 397 14.92 -15.41 -33.97
C ASP A 397 15.91 -15.22 -32.80
N VAL A 398 15.52 -14.42 -31.81
CA VAL A 398 16.31 -14.19 -30.59
C VAL A 398 16.16 -15.36 -29.63
N ALA A 399 17.28 -15.88 -29.12
CA ALA A 399 17.27 -16.91 -28.09
C ALA A 399 16.66 -16.39 -26.77
N PRO A 400 15.79 -17.17 -26.10
CA PRO A 400 15.25 -16.79 -24.81
C PRO A 400 16.31 -16.88 -23.70
N LEU A 401 16.03 -16.26 -22.55
CA LEU A 401 16.85 -16.38 -21.34
C LEU A 401 16.16 -17.32 -20.34
N SER A 402 16.91 -18.26 -19.76
CA SER A 402 16.41 -19.19 -18.75
C SER A 402 17.20 -19.07 -17.44
N TYR A 403 16.52 -19.25 -16.32
CA TYR A 403 17.12 -19.33 -14.99
C TYR A 403 16.40 -20.38 -14.13
N ASN A 404 17.04 -20.82 -13.06
CA ASN A 404 16.46 -21.75 -12.10
C ASN A 404 15.99 -20.97 -10.87
N PHE A 405 14.70 -21.06 -10.55
CA PHE A 405 14.15 -20.53 -9.31
C PHE A 405 14.05 -21.64 -8.26
N ASP A 406 14.77 -21.49 -7.15
CA ASP A 406 14.71 -22.38 -5.99
C ASP A 406 13.91 -21.72 -4.85
N PRO A 407 12.74 -22.27 -4.45
CA PRO A 407 11.97 -21.80 -3.29
C PRO A 407 12.71 -21.90 -1.94
N ALA A 408 13.88 -22.55 -1.87
CA ALA A 408 14.75 -22.55 -0.68
C ALA A 408 15.77 -21.39 -0.63
N ASP A 409 15.96 -20.69 -1.73
CA ASP A 409 16.78 -19.49 -1.86
C ASP A 409 16.03 -18.40 -2.64
N PRO A 410 14.88 -17.91 -2.15
CA PRO A 410 14.15 -16.85 -2.83
C PRO A 410 14.94 -15.53 -2.82
N VAL A 411 14.74 -14.72 -3.85
CA VAL A 411 15.26 -13.34 -3.92
C VAL A 411 14.70 -12.53 -2.75
N PRO A 412 15.58 -11.91 -1.93
CA PRO A 412 15.14 -11.17 -0.76
C PRO A 412 14.46 -9.85 -1.13
N THR A 413 13.50 -9.43 -0.30
CA THR A 413 12.90 -8.10 -0.36
C THR A 413 13.86 -7.06 0.19
N ILE A 414 14.27 -6.12 -0.66
CA ILE A 414 15.05 -4.94 -0.28
C ILE A 414 14.23 -3.70 -0.62
N GLY A 415 13.52 -3.19 0.38
CA GLY A 415 12.66 -2.02 0.21
C GLY A 415 11.37 -2.27 -0.57
N GLY A 416 10.93 -1.21 -1.23
CA GLY A 416 9.73 -1.18 -2.08
C GLY A 416 8.52 -0.60 -1.35
N ALA A 417 7.39 -0.65 -2.04
CA ALA A 417 6.12 -0.16 -1.51
C ALA A 417 5.54 -1.14 -0.48
N LEU A 418 5.60 -0.78 0.80
CA LEU A 418 5.31 -1.67 1.93
C LEU A 418 4.68 -0.93 3.12
N THR A 419 3.96 -1.69 3.95
CA THR A 419 3.52 -1.27 5.28
C THR A 419 3.54 -2.44 6.24
N SER A 420 3.61 -2.17 7.54
CA SER A 420 3.48 -3.18 8.60
C SER A 420 4.48 -4.34 8.53
N GLY A 421 5.60 -4.22 7.81
CA GLY A 421 6.58 -5.30 7.64
C GLY A 421 7.47 -5.56 8.87
N HIS A 422 7.58 -4.60 9.79
CA HIS A 422 8.39 -4.77 11.00
C HIS A 422 7.88 -5.91 11.89
N PRO A 423 8.80 -6.65 12.55
CA PRO A 423 10.26 -6.48 12.53
C PRO A 423 10.99 -7.15 11.35
N ILE A 424 10.27 -7.80 10.42
CA ILE A 424 10.88 -8.71 9.44
C ILE A 424 11.46 -7.97 8.23
N PHE A 425 10.73 -7.00 7.69
CA PHE A 425 11.13 -6.27 6.48
C PHE A 425 10.64 -4.82 6.54
N THR A 426 11.33 -3.95 5.83
CA THR A 426 11.05 -2.50 5.81
C THR A 426 10.83 -2.02 4.37
N GLY A 427 9.99 -0.99 4.23
CA GLY A 427 9.72 -0.33 2.96
C GLY A 427 10.67 0.84 2.69
N GLY A 428 10.63 1.34 1.46
CA GLY A 428 11.34 2.57 1.05
C GLY A 428 12.30 2.34 -0.10
N GLY A 429 13.08 3.37 -0.40
CA GLY A 429 14.13 3.30 -1.41
C GLY A 429 15.44 2.82 -0.80
N PHE A 430 16.08 1.85 -1.44
CA PHE A 430 17.36 1.27 -1.03
C PHE A 430 18.18 0.87 -2.26
N ASP A 431 19.51 0.82 -2.09
CA ASP A 431 20.38 0.18 -3.06
C ASP A 431 19.97 -1.29 -3.17
N GLN A 432 19.81 -1.80 -4.40
CA GLN A 432 19.46 -3.20 -4.65
C GLN A 432 20.67 -4.13 -4.50
N ARG A 433 21.27 -4.06 -3.31
CA ARG A 433 22.44 -4.81 -2.85
C ARG A 433 22.13 -5.48 -1.53
N GLU A 434 22.47 -6.76 -1.44
CA GLU A 434 22.22 -7.54 -0.23
C GLU A 434 22.98 -6.94 0.97
N ASP A 435 22.28 -6.83 2.09
CA ASP A 435 22.74 -6.18 3.32
C ASP A 435 22.11 -6.93 4.51
N GLU A 436 22.82 -6.99 5.64
CA GLU A 436 22.42 -7.70 6.87
C GLU A 436 21.08 -7.20 7.43
N ARG A 437 20.70 -5.96 7.11
CA ARG A 437 19.42 -5.33 7.49
C ARG A 437 18.20 -6.05 6.92
N PHE A 438 18.34 -6.79 5.82
CA PHE A 438 17.20 -7.36 5.10
C PHE A 438 17.09 -8.87 5.31
N PHE A 439 15.89 -9.31 5.68
CA PHE A 439 15.60 -10.71 5.89
C PHE A 439 15.79 -11.52 4.60
N GLY A 440 16.50 -12.64 4.71
CA GLY A 440 16.73 -13.55 3.59
C GLY A 440 18.00 -13.27 2.78
N CYS A 441 18.64 -12.11 2.96
CA CYS A 441 19.96 -11.85 2.38
C CYS A 441 21.02 -12.82 2.94
N ARG A 442 21.88 -13.33 2.06
CA ARG A 442 22.97 -14.29 2.35
C ARG A 442 24.30 -13.87 1.74
N ASN A 443 24.30 -12.99 0.75
CA ASN A 443 25.48 -12.59 -0.02
C ASN A 443 25.80 -11.10 0.16
N PHE A 444 26.06 -10.69 1.40
CA PHE A 444 26.21 -9.28 1.75
C PHE A 444 27.23 -8.56 0.87
N GLY A 445 26.84 -7.38 0.38
CA GLY A 445 27.63 -6.56 -0.52
C GLY A 445 27.49 -6.92 -2.00
N LEU A 446 26.84 -8.01 -2.40
CA LEU A 446 26.55 -8.29 -3.82
C LEU A 446 25.24 -7.64 -4.27
N PRO A 447 25.18 -7.06 -5.49
CA PRO A 447 23.93 -6.57 -6.05
C PRO A 447 22.99 -7.74 -6.36
N LEU A 448 21.67 -7.54 -6.26
CA LEU A 448 20.68 -8.57 -6.63
C LEU A 448 20.83 -9.01 -8.09
N SER A 449 21.31 -8.14 -8.98
CA SER A 449 21.62 -8.47 -10.37
C SER A 449 22.78 -9.46 -10.56
N ALA A 450 23.54 -9.77 -9.50
CA ALA A 450 24.55 -10.83 -9.52
C ALA A 450 23.96 -12.22 -9.25
N ARG A 451 22.70 -12.32 -8.81
CA ARG A 451 22.04 -13.61 -8.61
C ARG A 451 21.67 -14.22 -9.95
N LEU A 452 21.84 -15.54 -10.08
CA LEU A 452 21.55 -16.27 -11.32
C LEU A 452 20.04 -16.38 -11.63
N ASP A 453 19.19 -16.12 -10.65
CA ASP A 453 17.73 -16.12 -10.75
C ASP A 453 17.14 -14.70 -10.89
N VAL A 454 17.97 -13.71 -11.21
CA VAL A 454 17.57 -12.33 -11.49
C VAL A 454 18.07 -11.95 -12.89
N LEU A 455 17.14 -11.75 -13.84
CA LEU A 455 17.45 -11.21 -15.16
C LEU A 455 17.34 -9.69 -15.12
N SER A 456 18.45 -8.99 -15.32
CA SER A 456 18.49 -7.51 -15.34
C SER A 456 18.59 -6.98 -16.77
N PHE A 457 17.73 -6.02 -17.10
CA PHE A 457 17.71 -5.32 -18.38
C PHE A 457 17.81 -3.82 -18.16
N GLU A 458 18.77 -3.16 -18.79
CA GLU A 458 19.01 -1.72 -18.61
C GLU A 458 19.17 -0.97 -19.93
N THR A 459 18.77 0.30 -19.93
CA THR A 459 19.07 1.20 -21.04
C THR A 459 20.56 1.52 -21.09
N GLU A 460 21.04 2.07 -22.19
CA GLU A 460 22.24 2.89 -22.15
C GLU A 460 22.07 4.06 -21.17
N PRO A 461 23.16 4.71 -20.69
CA PRO A 461 23.02 5.92 -19.91
C PRO A 461 22.16 6.91 -20.69
N LEU A 462 21.12 7.42 -20.03
CA LEU A 462 20.13 8.27 -20.66
C LEU A 462 20.81 9.54 -21.18
N ALA A 463 20.66 9.84 -22.46
CA ALA A 463 21.23 11.05 -23.05
C ALA A 463 20.51 12.32 -22.59
N ASN A 464 19.22 12.19 -22.23
CA ASN A 464 18.37 13.24 -21.73
C ASN A 464 17.55 12.71 -20.55
N ASP A 465 17.09 13.62 -19.71
CA ASP A 465 16.16 13.31 -18.64
C ASP A 465 14.90 12.57 -19.14
N LEU A 466 14.45 11.59 -18.35
CA LEU A 466 13.22 10.84 -18.57
C LEU A 466 12.34 10.97 -17.32
N THR A 467 11.17 11.60 -17.43
CA THR A 467 10.22 11.67 -16.32
C THR A 467 9.15 10.60 -16.50
N VAL A 468 9.14 9.59 -15.64
CA VAL A 468 8.07 8.57 -15.58
C VAL A 468 7.04 9.01 -14.56
N VAL A 469 5.79 9.23 -14.96
CA VAL A 469 4.68 9.62 -14.08
C VAL A 469 3.44 8.80 -14.42
N GLY A 470 3.07 7.90 -13.51
CA GLY A 470 1.87 7.08 -13.62
C GLY A 470 2.20 5.60 -13.71
N ARG A 471 1.44 4.89 -14.54
CA ARG A 471 1.42 3.43 -14.61
C ARG A 471 2.76 2.87 -15.10
N VAL A 472 3.13 1.73 -14.51
CA VAL A 472 4.27 0.91 -14.92
C VAL A 472 3.79 -0.53 -15.04
N ALA A 473 4.02 -1.16 -16.18
CA ALA A 473 3.62 -2.54 -16.42
C ALA A 473 4.66 -3.30 -17.24
N VAL A 474 4.69 -4.63 -17.09
CA VAL A 474 5.50 -5.52 -17.92
C VAL A 474 4.59 -6.52 -18.61
N ASP A 475 4.62 -6.55 -19.95
CA ASP A 475 4.07 -7.64 -20.73
C ASP A 475 5.20 -8.67 -20.92
N LEU A 476 5.10 -9.83 -20.27
CA LEU A 476 6.12 -10.87 -20.25
C LEU A 476 5.65 -12.10 -21.02
N TRP A 477 6.45 -12.55 -21.99
CA TRP A 477 6.30 -13.86 -22.60
C TRP A 477 7.20 -14.84 -21.88
N ALA A 478 6.63 -15.86 -21.24
CA ALA A 478 7.39 -16.77 -20.40
C ALA A 478 6.89 -18.21 -20.45
N THR A 479 7.73 -19.15 -20.04
CA THR A 479 7.35 -20.55 -19.79
C THR A 479 8.07 -21.05 -18.54
N THR A 480 7.55 -22.12 -17.96
CA THR A 480 8.20 -22.88 -16.88
C THR A 480 8.11 -24.38 -17.16
N ASP A 481 9.01 -25.16 -16.59
CA ASP A 481 8.90 -26.63 -16.55
C ASP A 481 8.04 -27.14 -15.38
N ALA A 482 7.79 -26.28 -14.39
CA ALA A 482 6.94 -26.56 -13.24
C ALA A 482 5.44 -26.43 -13.57
N THR A 483 4.59 -26.94 -12.67
CA THR A 483 3.13 -26.86 -12.80
C THR A 483 2.56 -25.51 -12.32
N ASP A 484 3.38 -24.70 -11.65
CA ASP A 484 3.09 -23.32 -11.27
C ASP A 484 4.42 -22.64 -10.90
N THR A 485 4.47 -21.31 -10.97
CA THR A 485 5.57 -20.48 -10.46
C THR A 485 5.11 -19.02 -10.39
N ASP A 486 5.95 -18.13 -9.89
CA ASP A 486 5.69 -16.69 -9.92
C ASP A 486 6.69 -16.01 -10.88
N PHE A 487 6.31 -14.86 -11.43
CA PHE A 487 7.26 -13.92 -12.06
C PHE A 487 7.14 -12.57 -11.37
N THR A 488 8.28 -11.97 -11.00
CA THR A 488 8.38 -10.64 -10.41
C THR A 488 9.04 -9.67 -11.38
N ALA A 489 8.71 -8.40 -11.24
CA ALA A 489 9.30 -7.31 -11.99
C ALA A 489 9.58 -6.12 -11.05
N LYS A 490 10.75 -5.50 -11.16
CA LYS A 490 11.16 -4.35 -10.34
C LYS A 490 11.75 -3.25 -11.21
N LEU A 491 11.18 -2.05 -11.11
CA LEU A 491 11.66 -0.84 -11.77
C LEU A 491 12.70 -0.13 -10.89
N ILE A 492 13.83 0.22 -11.49
CA ILE A 492 15.01 0.72 -10.79
C ILE A 492 15.61 1.91 -11.53
N ASP A 493 15.97 2.95 -10.77
CA ASP A 493 16.79 4.06 -11.22
C ASP A 493 18.26 3.81 -10.84
N VAL A 494 19.11 3.60 -11.85
CA VAL A 494 20.53 3.31 -11.65
C VAL A 494 21.32 4.60 -11.77
N TYR A 495 21.79 5.08 -10.62
CA TYR A 495 22.73 6.18 -10.54
C TYR A 495 24.12 5.76 -11.06
N PRO A 496 24.81 6.65 -11.79
CA PRO A 496 26.19 6.40 -12.19
C PRO A 496 27.13 6.37 -10.97
N PRO A 497 28.34 5.80 -11.11
CA PRO A 497 29.39 5.89 -10.09
C PRO A 497 29.65 7.34 -9.64
N SER A 498 29.79 7.52 -8.33
CA SER A 498 30.12 8.79 -7.69
C SER A 498 31.14 8.60 -6.57
N ALA A 499 31.61 9.69 -5.96
CA ALA A 499 32.53 9.60 -4.82
C ALA A 499 31.92 8.84 -3.62
N ASP A 500 30.62 9.03 -3.37
CA ASP A 500 29.92 8.39 -2.25
C ASP A 500 29.44 6.97 -2.57
N TYR A 501 29.23 6.69 -3.86
CA TYR A 501 28.79 5.41 -4.40
C TYR A 501 29.69 5.01 -5.59
N PRO A 502 30.92 4.52 -5.35
CA PRO A 502 31.89 4.23 -6.41
C PRO A 502 31.46 3.14 -7.41
N THR A 503 30.44 2.35 -7.07
CA THR A 503 29.85 1.33 -7.95
C THR A 503 28.47 1.72 -8.48
N GLY A 504 28.08 2.99 -8.33
CA GLY A 504 26.71 3.46 -8.54
C GLY A 504 25.76 3.06 -7.42
N PHE A 505 24.50 3.47 -7.55
CA PHE A 505 23.41 3.19 -6.61
C PHE A 505 22.17 2.76 -7.39
N ALA A 506 21.66 1.55 -7.14
CA ALA A 506 20.50 1.01 -7.84
C ALA A 506 19.25 1.20 -6.98
N LEU A 507 18.55 2.32 -7.16
CA LEU A 507 17.37 2.69 -6.39
C LEU A 507 16.12 1.95 -6.88
N ASN A 508 15.51 1.11 -6.05
CA ASN A 508 14.17 0.59 -6.35
C ASN A 508 13.10 1.68 -6.29
N LEU A 509 12.21 1.70 -7.29
CA LEU A 509 11.08 2.63 -7.34
C LEU A 509 9.74 1.93 -7.14
N SER A 510 9.53 0.81 -7.82
CA SER A 510 8.27 0.08 -7.80
C SER A 510 8.50 -1.39 -8.18
N ASP A 511 7.61 -2.27 -7.74
CA ASP A 511 7.71 -3.70 -8.00
C ASP A 511 6.33 -4.37 -8.07
N GLY A 512 6.29 -5.52 -8.74
CA GLY A 512 5.10 -6.33 -8.88
C GLY A 512 5.42 -7.82 -9.03
N ILE A 513 4.38 -8.63 -8.91
CA ILE A 513 4.44 -10.09 -8.99
C ILE A 513 3.22 -10.60 -9.75
N PHE A 514 3.34 -11.75 -10.40
CA PHE A 514 2.24 -12.49 -10.99
C PHE A 514 2.42 -14.00 -10.79
N ARG A 515 1.40 -14.66 -10.21
CA ARG A 515 1.36 -16.10 -9.98
C ARG A 515 0.71 -16.83 -11.16
N CYS A 516 1.46 -17.72 -11.81
CA CYS A 516 1.15 -18.25 -13.14
C CYS A 516 -0.15 -19.06 -13.21
N ARG A 517 -0.56 -19.69 -12.10
CA ARG A 517 -1.87 -20.38 -12.05
C ARG A 517 -3.07 -19.47 -12.37
N PHE A 518 -2.90 -18.15 -12.28
CA PHE A 518 -3.95 -17.16 -12.56
C PHE A 518 -3.81 -16.46 -13.92
N ARG A 519 -2.95 -16.95 -14.81
CA ARG A 519 -2.69 -16.34 -16.14
C ARG A 519 -3.93 -16.11 -17.01
N HIS A 520 -5.01 -16.86 -16.78
CA HIS A 520 -6.27 -16.72 -17.51
C HIS A 520 -7.38 -16.05 -16.70
N SER A 521 -7.40 -16.23 -15.38
CA SER A 521 -8.40 -15.63 -14.48
C SER A 521 -7.92 -15.71 -13.04
N PHE A 522 -8.22 -14.68 -12.24
CA PHE A 522 -8.06 -14.73 -10.79
C PHE A 522 -9.19 -15.50 -10.10
N GLU A 523 -10.34 -15.70 -10.75
CA GLU A 523 -11.47 -16.44 -10.17
C GLU A 523 -11.30 -17.96 -10.28
N ARG A 524 -10.44 -18.42 -11.20
CA ARG A 524 -10.18 -19.85 -11.43
C ARG A 524 -8.69 -20.10 -11.62
N ALA A 525 -8.08 -20.75 -10.62
CA ALA A 525 -6.72 -21.25 -10.75
C ALA A 525 -6.67 -22.39 -11.78
N GLU A 526 -5.67 -22.34 -12.66
CA GLU A 526 -5.38 -23.36 -13.66
C GLU A 526 -3.87 -23.64 -13.63
N LEU A 527 -3.45 -24.88 -13.40
CA LEU A 527 -2.02 -25.21 -13.42
C LEU A 527 -1.42 -24.98 -14.81
N VAL A 528 -0.13 -24.65 -14.83
CA VAL A 528 0.65 -24.47 -16.06
C VAL A 528 1.01 -25.85 -16.60
N LYS A 529 0.83 -26.06 -17.91
CA LYS A 529 1.35 -27.26 -18.56
C LYS A 529 2.85 -27.07 -18.81
N THR A 530 3.67 -28.07 -18.56
CA THR A 530 5.12 -28.00 -18.82
C THR A 530 5.39 -27.53 -20.26
N GLY A 531 6.16 -26.44 -20.39
CA GLY A 531 6.49 -25.85 -21.70
C GLY A 531 5.41 -24.95 -22.31
N GLU A 532 4.29 -24.71 -21.62
CA GLU A 532 3.27 -23.77 -22.04
C GLU A 532 3.82 -22.34 -22.08
N ILE A 533 3.74 -21.71 -23.25
CA ILE A 533 4.10 -20.30 -23.41
C ILE A 533 2.95 -19.44 -22.93
N MET A 534 3.21 -18.66 -21.90
CA MET A 534 2.28 -17.74 -21.26
C MET A 534 2.60 -16.31 -21.67
N ARG A 535 1.54 -15.50 -21.82
CA ARG A 535 1.64 -14.04 -21.87
C ARG A 535 1.10 -13.48 -20.56
N LEU A 536 2.00 -12.99 -19.72
CA LEU A 536 1.68 -12.46 -18.40
C LEU A 536 1.72 -10.93 -18.44
N ARG A 537 0.81 -10.28 -17.73
CA ARG A 537 0.87 -8.83 -17.50
C ARG A 537 1.10 -8.58 -16.02
N ILE A 538 2.31 -8.09 -15.70
CA ILE A 538 2.70 -7.75 -14.33
C ILE A 538 2.51 -6.25 -14.17
N GLU A 539 1.47 -5.85 -13.44
CA GLU A 539 1.30 -4.45 -13.03
C GLU A 539 2.22 -4.16 -11.84
N LEU A 540 3.08 -3.17 -12.02
CA LEU A 540 3.81 -2.56 -10.92
C LEU A 540 2.93 -1.44 -10.34
N PHE A 541 3.28 -0.94 -9.17
CA PHE A 541 2.59 0.24 -8.64
C PHE A 541 3.02 1.48 -9.43
N ALA A 542 2.07 2.41 -9.61
CA ALA A 542 2.36 3.69 -10.23
C ALA A 542 3.44 4.47 -9.45
N THR A 543 4.24 5.26 -10.15
CA THR A 543 5.29 6.09 -9.54
C THR A 543 5.42 7.42 -10.26
N ALA A 544 6.16 8.36 -9.67
CA ALA A 544 6.54 9.62 -10.29
C ALA A 544 8.04 9.86 -10.03
N ASN A 545 8.89 9.59 -11.02
CA ASN A 545 10.35 9.70 -10.91
C ASN A 545 10.97 10.36 -12.15
N LEU A 546 11.88 11.30 -11.92
CA LEU A 546 12.80 11.86 -12.89
C LEU A 546 14.10 11.04 -12.89
N PHE A 547 14.33 10.29 -13.95
CA PHE A 547 15.61 9.67 -14.25
C PHE A 547 16.49 10.72 -14.92
N CYS A 548 17.53 11.18 -14.23
CA CYS A 548 18.43 12.21 -14.76
C CYS A 548 19.27 11.67 -15.93
N ALA A 549 19.69 12.56 -16.83
CA ALA A 549 20.68 12.23 -17.85
C ALA A 549 21.93 11.60 -17.19
N GLY A 550 22.44 10.52 -17.79
CA GLY A 550 23.53 9.69 -17.27
C GLY A 550 23.08 8.55 -16.35
N HIS A 551 21.86 8.57 -15.82
CA HIS A 551 21.28 7.40 -15.13
C HIS A 551 20.87 6.32 -16.14
N ARG A 552 20.50 5.13 -15.64
CA ARG A 552 19.86 4.09 -16.46
C ARG A 552 18.49 3.73 -15.90
N LEU A 553 17.54 3.50 -16.79
CA LEU A 553 16.31 2.80 -16.48
C LEU A 553 16.62 1.29 -16.46
N ARG A 554 16.40 0.62 -15.32
CA ARG A 554 16.61 -0.83 -15.19
C ARG A 554 15.34 -1.56 -14.79
N LEU A 555 15.15 -2.72 -15.37
CA LEU A 555 14.10 -3.69 -15.03
C LEU A 555 14.77 -5.00 -14.59
N ASP A 556 14.49 -5.43 -13.36
CA ASP A 556 14.87 -6.76 -12.88
C ASP A 556 13.67 -7.70 -12.93
N ILE A 557 13.83 -8.89 -13.55
CA ILE A 557 12.84 -9.97 -13.61
C ILE A 557 13.33 -11.16 -12.80
N SER A 558 12.48 -11.72 -11.92
CA SER A 558 12.77 -12.94 -11.17
C SER A 558 11.48 -13.74 -10.93
N SER A 559 11.48 -14.65 -9.97
CA SER A 559 10.34 -15.48 -9.56
C SER A 559 10.05 -15.42 -8.06
N SER A 560 10.65 -14.48 -7.35
CA SER A 560 10.35 -14.21 -5.95
C SER A 560 10.70 -12.78 -5.54
N ASN A 561 10.09 -12.33 -4.45
CA ASN A 561 10.42 -11.11 -3.72
C ASN A 561 9.96 -11.33 -2.27
N PHE A 562 10.76 -12.08 -1.51
CA PHE A 562 10.39 -12.59 -0.18
C PHE A 562 11.16 -11.82 0.92
N PRO A 563 10.50 -11.37 2.00
CA PRO A 563 9.16 -11.72 2.43
C PRO A 563 8.07 -10.67 2.14
N LYS A 564 8.17 -9.85 1.09
CA LYS A 564 7.01 -9.06 0.64
C LYS A 564 5.85 -9.98 0.27
N PHE A 565 6.11 -10.98 -0.55
CA PHE A 565 5.13 -12.01 -0.96
C PHE A 565 5.47 -13.38 -0.40
N ASP A 566 4.48 -14.26 -0.32
CA ASP A 566 4.69 -15.68 -0.06
C ASP A 566 5.43 -16.37 -1.22
N VAL A 567 6.24 -17.38 -0.91
CA VAL A 567 7.07 -18.08 -1.90
C VAL A 567 6.23 -19.16 -2.58
N ASN A 568 6.16 -19.14 -3.91
CA ASN A 568 5.58 -20.23 -4.68
C ASN A 568 6.44 -21.50 -4.54
N PRO A 569 5.88 -22.65 -4.14
CA PRO A 569 6.64 -23.90 -4.02
C PRO A 569 6.98 -24.55 -5.37
N ASN A 570 6.46 -24.02 -6.47
CA ASN A 570 6.52 -24.57 -7.83
C ASN A 570 5.81 -25.91 -8.04
N THR A 571 4.98 -26.35 -7.09
CA THR A 571 4.33 -27.69 -7.11
C THR A 571 2.85 -27.68 -7.48
N GLY A 572 2.28 -26.49 -7.70
CA GLY A 572 0.83 -26.33 -7.86
C GLY A 572 0.02 -26.54 -6.58
N ALA A 573 0.68 -26.75 -5.43
CA ALA A 573 -0.01 -26.85 -4.15
C ALA A 573 -0.78 -25.55 -3.83
N PRO A 574 -1.95 -25.63 -3.15
CA PRO A 574 -2.68 -24.44 -2.74
C PRO A 574 -1.86 -23.52 -1.83
N ALA A 575 -2.09 -22.20 -1.94
CA ALA A 575 -1.43 -21.20 -1.10
C ALA A 575 -1.56 -21.53 0.39
N GLY A 576 -0.46 -21.39 1.14
CA GLY A 576 -0.43 -21.67 2.58
C GLY A 576 -0.54 -23.15 2.97
N LEU A 577 -0.57 -24.10 2.02
CA LEU A 577 -0.71 -25.54 2.30
C LEU A 577 0.41 -26.41 1.71
N GLY A 578 1.20 -25.90 0.75
CA GLY A 578 2.32 -26.63 0.16
C GLY A 578 3.39 -27.03 1.17
N ARG A 579 3.74 -28.32 1.21
CA ARG A 579 4.78 -28.86 2.11
C ARG A 579 6.04 -29.34 1.39
N SER A 580 5.94 -29.55 0.10
CA SER A 580 7.05 -29.85 -0.80
C SER A 580 7.33 -28.64 -1.69
N ARG A 581 8.56 -28.54 -2.15
CA ARG A 581 9.05 -27.51 -3.07
C ARG A 581 9.96 -28.16 -4.09
N GLN A 582 9.98 -27.60 -5.29
CA GLN A 582 10.87 -28.03 -6.36
C GLN A 582 11.48 -26.82 -7.06
N VAL A 583 12.67 -27.00 -7.62
CA VAL A 583 13.29 -25.99 -8.48
C VAL A 583 12.50 -25.93 -9.79
N ALA A 584 12.20 -24.72 -10.26
CA ALA A 584 11.58 -24.50 -11.56
C ALA A 584 12.59 -23.85 -12.52
N ARG A 585 12.70 -24.37 -13.74
CA ARG A 585 13.42 -23.70 -14.81
C ARG A 585 12.46 -22.76 -15.53
N ASN A 586 12.60 -21.47 -15.24
CA ASN A 586 11.79 -20.41 -15.82
C ASN A 586 12.52 -19.81 -17.02
N THR A 587 11.78 -19.47 -18.07
CA THR A 587 12.32 -18.97 -19.34
C THR A 587 11.52 -17.77 -19.82
N VAL A 588 12.20 -16.70 -20.24
CA VAL A 588 11.62 -15.46 -20.77
C VAL A 588 11.97 -15.35 -22.26
N PHE A 589 10.96 -15.14 -23.10
CA PHE A 589 11.09 -14.94 -24.54
C PHE A 589 11.26 -13.46 -24.88
N LEU A 590 12.14 -13.19 -25.83
CA LEU A 590 12.63 -11.84 -26.16
C LEU A 590 12.64 -11.57 -27.67
N ASP A 591 12.03 -12.46 -28.46
CA ASP A 591 12.04 -12.38 -29.90
C ASP A 591 10.87 -11.55 -30.47
N GLY A 592 10.95 -11.21 -31.76
CA GLY A 592 9.95 -10.35 -32.41
C GLY A 592 8.53 -10.93 -32.46
N THR A 593 8.36 -12.25 -32.29
CA THR A 593 7.02 -12.88 -32.19
C THR A 593 6.52 -12.95 -30.75
N ARG A 594 7.43 -12.90 -29.77
CA ARG A 594 7.16 -12.91 -28.33
C ARG A 594 7.92 -11.78 -27.63
N PRO A 595 7.62 -10.51 -27.96
CA PRO A 595 8.42 -9.39 -27.50
C PRO A 595 8.06 -9.01 -26.06
N SER A 596 8.77 -9.56 -25.08
CA SER A 596 8.65 -9.10 -23.70
C SER A 596 9.08 -7.63 -23.59
N ARG A 597 8.31 -6.83 -22.84
CA ARG A 597 8.47 -5.37 -22.80
C ARG A 597 8.07 -4.74 -21.47
N LEU A 598 8.80 -3.69 -21.11
CA LEU A 598 8.42 -2.70 -20.11
C LEU A 598 7.57 -1.61 -20.77
N ILE A 599 6.52 -1.20 -20.08
CA ILE A 599 5.63 -0.11 -20.46
C ILE A 599 5.63 0.91 -19.32
N VAL A 600 5.97 2.16 -19.63
CA VAL A 600 5.99 3.28 -18.68
C VAL A 600 5.19 4.46 -19.24
N GLU A 601 4.55 5.20 -18.36
CA GLU A 601 3.93 6.49 -18.68
C GLU A 601 4.94 7.63 -18.50
N ARG A 602 5.29 8.30 -19.60
CA ARG A 602 6.27 9.41 -19.66
C ARG A 602 5.56 10.76 -19.74
N LEU A 603 6.01 11.71 -18.92
CA LEU A 603 5.65 13.13 -18.99
C LEU A 603 6.57 13.93 -19.91
#